data_AF-A0A3M5VGZ3-F1
#
_entry.id   AF-A0A3M5VGZ3-F1
#
_cell.length_a   1.000
_cell.length_b   1.000
_cell.length_c   1.000
_cell.angle_alpha   90.00
_cell.angle_beta   90.00
_cell.angle_gamma   90.00
#
_symmetry.space_group_name_H-M   'P 1'
#
loop_
_entity.id
_entity.type
_entity.pdbx_description
1 polymer ?
#
loop_
_entity_poly.entity_id
_entity_poly.type
_entity_poly.pdbx_seq_one_letter_code
_entity_poly.pdbx_strand_id
1 'polypeptide(L)'
;MKTKAPSAEELERVRAQVIAGVVYERDSITSQATMIGELETVGLSGKLMDKELEDLQGVTPQDIQKAANTYFTRERLSVAHVLPEEKAK
;
A
#
# COMPACT_ATOMS: atom_id res chain seq x y z
N MET A 1 -12.76 7.80 6.35
CA MET A 1 -12.49 7.50 4.92
C MET A 1 -13.73 7.02 4.15
N LYS A 2 -14.54 6.07 4.66
CA LYS A 2 -15.78 5.65 3.95
C LYS A 2 -16.79 6.79 3.75
N THR A 3 -17.07 7.54 4.82
CA THR A 3 -18.07 8.64 4.84
C THR A 3 -17.51 9.99 4.41
N LYS A 4 -16.20 10.21 4.55
CA LYS A 4 -15.51 11.45 4.18
C LYS A 4 -14.14 11.10 3.59
N ALA A 5 -13.87 11.62 2.40
CA ALA A 5 -12.56 11.52 1.75
C ALA A 5 -11.47 12.20 2.62
N PRO A 6 -10.20 11.77 2.51
CA PRO A 6 -9.08 12.48 3.12
C PRO A 6 -9.06 13.95 2.68
N SER A 7 -8.49 14.82 3.50
CA SER A 7 -8.18 16.18 3.04
C SER A 7 -7.04 16.14 2.02
N ALA A 8 -6.95 17.17 1.16
CA ALA A 8 -5.83 17.31 0.24
C ALA A 8 -4.49 17.37 1.00
N GLU A 9 -4.43 18.08 2.12
CA GLU A 9 -3.23 18.18 2.97
C GLU A 9 -2.79 16.82 3.53
N GLU A 10 -3.75 15.99 3.97
CA GLU A 10 -3.45 14.66 4.48
C GLU A 10 -2.94 13.75 3.36
N LEU A 11 -3.55 13.83 2.17
CA LEU A 11 -3.10 13.08 1.00
C LEU A 11 -1.68 13.48 0.59
N GLU A 12 -1.37 14.78 0.47
CA GLU A 12 -0.05 15.25 0.10
C GLU A 12 1.02 14.81 1.10
N ARG A 13 0.74 14.92 2.40
CA ARG A 13 1.67 14.48 3.45
C ARG A 13 2.00 13.00 3.33
N VAL A 14 0.99 12.15 3.17
CA VAL A 14 1.18 10.70 3.05
C VAL A 14 1.86 10.35 1.73
N ARG A 15 1.47 11.00 0.63
CA ARG A 15 2.10 10.80 -0.69
C ARG A 15 3.59 11.07 -0.64
N ALA A 16 4.00 12.18 -0.02
CA ALA A 16 5.42 12.50 0.13
C ALA A 16 6.20 11.42 0.90
N GLN A 17 5.62 10.87 1.96
CA GLN A 17 6.22 9.78 2.74
C GLN A 17 6.36 8.48 1.93
N VAL A 18 5.34 8.12 1.16
CA VAL A 18 5.36 6.91 0.32
C VAL A 18 6.38 7.05 -0.81
N ILE A 19 6.40 8.19 -1.51
CA ILE A 19 7.37 8.46 -2.58
C ILE A 19 8.81 8.41 -2.05
N ALA A 20 9.07 8.98 -0.87
CA ALA A 20 10.39 8.90 -0.25
C ALA A 20 10.82 7.45 0.02
N GLY A 21 9.91 6.57 0.43
CA GLY A 21 10.15 5.13 0.59
C GLY A 21 10.52 4.45 -0.73
N VAL A 22 9.73 4.68 -1.79
CA VAL A 22 9.99 4.11 -3.13
C VAL A 22 11.34 4.57 -3.68
N VAL A 23 11.69 5.85 -3.50
CA VAL A 23 12.99 6.38 -3.94
C VAL A 23 14.14 5.70 -3.18
N TYR A 24 14.00 5.49 -1.88
CA TYR A 24 15.01 4.78 -1.08
C TYR A 24 15.16 3.32 -1.52
N GLU A 25 14.07 2.61 -1.81
CA GLU A 25 14.12 1.24 -2.30
C GLU A 25 14.79 1.12 -3.67
N ARG A 26 14.60 2.11 -4.55
CA ARG A 26 15.26 2.16 -5.86
C ARG A 26 16.78 2.33 -5.79
N ASP A 27 17.34 2.79 -4.68
CA ASP A 27 18.80 2.86 -4.50
C ASP A 27 19.44 1.46 -4.30
N SER A 28 18.62 0.46 -3.94
CA SER A 28 19.07 -0.91 -3.65
C SER A 28 18.83 -1.85 -4.82
N ILE A 29 19.90 -2.40 -5.40
CA ILE A 29 19.82 -3.45 -6.44
C ILE A 29 19.07 -4.69 -5.91
N THR A 30 19.25 -5.04 -4.64
CA THR A 30 18.54 -6.17 -4.02
C THR A 30 17.03 -5.92 -3.94
N SER A 31 16.63 -4.69 -3.62
CA SER A 31 15.21 -4.32 -3.57
C SER A 31 14.60 -4.32 -4.96
N GLN A 32 15.30 -3.77 -5.96
CA GLN A 32 14.87 -3.84 -7.37
C GLN A 32 14.73 -5.28 -7.86
N ALA A 33 15.70 -6.15 -7.56
CA ALA A 33 15.65 -7.57 -7.94
C ALA A 33 14.47 -8.29 -7.29
N THR A 34 14.19 -7.99 -6.02
CA THR A 34 13.02 -8.52 -5.30
C THR A 34 11.72 -8.10 -5.98
N MET A 35 11.55 -6.81 -6.27
CA MET A 35 10.33 -6.30 -6.89
C MET A 35 10.09 -6.85 -8.30
N ILE A 36 11.15 -6.96 -9.12
CA ILE A 36 11.06 -7.61 -10.43
C ILE A 36 10.62 -9.07 -10.27
N GLY A 37 11.22 -9.81 -9.33
CA GLY A 37 10.84 -11.19 -9.05
C GLY A 37 9.37 -11.31 -8.62
N GLU A 38 8.91 -10.47 -7.70
CA GLU A 38 7.52 -10.45 -7.24
C GLU A 38 6.53 -10.20 -8.38
N LEU A 39 6.80 -9.21 -9.24
CA LEU A 39 5.96 -8.90 -10.39
C LEU A 39 5.92 -10.07 -11.38
N GLU A 40 7.08 -10.56 -11.83
CA GLU A 40 7.16 -11.61 -12.86
C GLU A 40 6.55 -12.93 -12.38
N THR A 41 6.69 -13.27 -11.09
CA THR A 41 6.12 -14.51 -10.53
C THR A 41 4.59 -14.53 -10.52
N VAL A 42 3.94 -13.37 -10.46
CA VAL A 42 2.47 -13.24 -10.58
C VAL A 42 2.01 -12.91 -12.01
N GLY A 43 2.93 -12.97 -12.99
CA GLY A 43 2.64 -12.73 -14.41
C GLY A 43 2.56 -11.25 -14.80
N LEU A 44 3.09 -10.35 -13.98
CA LEU A 44 3.18 -8.92 -14.24
C LEU A 44 4.60 -8.56 -14.74
N SER A 45 4.70 -7.60 -15.66
CA SER A 45 6.02 -7.18 -16.16
C SER A 45 6.77 -6.36 -15.10
N GLY A 46 8.06 -6.66 -14.89
CA GLY A 46 8.94 -5.85 -14.04
C GLY A 46 9.02 -4.37 -14.45
N LYS A 47 8.65 -4.02 -15.68
CA LYS A 47 8.54 -2.62 -16.16
C LYS A 47 7.43 -1.82 -15.48
N LEU A 48 6.50 -2.46 -14.77
CA LEU A 48 5.51 -1.76 -13.94
C LEU A 48 6.19 -0.91 -12.86
N MET A 49 7.37 -1.33 -12.39
CA MET A 49 8.17 -0.56 -11.43
C MET A 49 8.50 0.83 -11.97
N ASP A 50 8.66 1.03 -13.29
CA ASP A 50 8.98 2.33 -13.88
C ASP A 50 7.84 3.35 -13.69
N LYS A 51 6.59 2.88 -13.65
CA LYS A 51 5.37 3.71 -13.60
C LYS A 51 4.89 4.02 -12.18
N GLU A 52 5.40 3.30 -11.19
CA GLU A 52 4.91 3.38 -9.81
C GLU A 52 4.85 4.81 -9.25
N LEU A 53 5.87 5.64 -9.53
CA LEU A 53 5.88 7.04 -9.08
C LEU A 53 4.78 7.89 -9.74
N GLU A 54 4.54 7.69 -11.04
CA GLU A 54 3.49 8.39 -11.78
C GLU A 54 2.11 7.97 -11.27
N ASP A 55 1.91 6.67 -11.06
CA ASP A 55 0.66 6.11 -10.53
C ASP A 55 0.36 6.64 -9.12
N LEU A 56 1.35 6.71 -8.24
CA LEU A 56 1.22 7.27 -6.89
C LEU A 56 0.89 8.77 -6.89
N GLN A 57 1.44 9.52 -7.84
CA GLN A 57 1.13 10.95 -7.99
C GLN A 57 -0.30 11.18 -8.51
N GLY A 58 -0.81 10.28 -9.34
CA GLY A 58 -2.16 10.36 -9.92
C GLY A 58 -3.30 10.09 -8.93
N VAL A 59 -3.02 9.53 -7.74
CA VAL A 59 -4.05 9.17 -6.77
C VAL A 59 -4.76 10.41 -6.22
N THR A 60 -6.10 10.39 -6.25
CA THR A 60 -6.96 11.44 -5.69
C THR A 60 -7.59 11.05 -4.35
N PRO A 61 -8.08 12.02 -3.53
CA PRO A 61 -8.82 11.69 -2.31
C PRO A 61 -10.06 10.81 -2.56
N GLN A 62 -10.70 10.98 -3.72
CA GLN A 62 -11.87 10.21 -4.14
C GLN A 62 -11.51 8.76 -4.46
N ASP A 63 -10.34 8.49 -5.04
CA ASP A 63 -9.84 7.13 -5.26
C ASP A 63 -9.64 6.40 -3.93
N ILE A 64 -9.05 7.08 -2.95
CA ILE A 64 -8.89 6.54 -1.58
C ILE A 64 -10.25 6.25 -0.94
N GLN A 65 -11.21 7.17 -1.05
CA GLN A 65 -12.56 6.96 -0.54
C GLN A 65 -13.25 5.78 -1.24
N LYS A 66 -13.11 5.66 -2.57
CA LYS A 66 -13.66 4.56 -3.36
C LYS A 66 -13.06 3.22 -2.94
N ALA A 67 -11.74 3.15 -2.76
CA ALA A 67 -11.06 1.96 -2.26
C ALA A 67 -11.56 1.57 -0.86
N ALA A 68 -11.66 2.53 0.06
CA ALA A 68 -12.20 2.28 1.41
C ALA A 68 -13.65 1.75 1.36
N ASN A 69 -14.49 2.29 0.48
CA ASN A 69 -15.86 1.81 0.30
C ASN A 69 -15.93 0.41 -0.33
N THR A 70 -14.99 0.09 -1.21
CA THR A 70 -14.92 -1.19 -1.92
C THR A 70 -14.38 -2.31 -1.03
N TYR A 71 -13.31 -2.06 -0.29
CA TYR A 71 -12.55 -3.10 0.40
C TYR A 71 -12.83 -3.20 1.89
N PHE A 72 -13.15 -2.09 2.59
CA PHE A 72 -13.43 -2.12 4.03
C PHE A 72 -14.91 -2.43 4.30
N THR A 73 -15.33 -3.66 3.99
CA THR A 73 -16.69 -4.17 4.26
C THR A 73 -16.67 -5.21 5.39
N ARG A 74 -17.85 -5.47 5.98
CA ARG A 74 -17.95 -6.40 7.11
C ARG A 74 -17.72 -7.85 6.66
N GLU A 75 -18.10 -8.17 5.44
CA GLU A 75 -17.97 -9.50 4.82
C GLU A 75 -16.50 -9.85 4.53
N ARG A 76 -15.63 -8.83 4.44
CA ARG A 76 -14.18 -8.96 4.20
C ARG A 76 -13.35 -8.81 5.49
N LEU A 77 -13.99 -8.66 6.64
CA LEU A 77 -13.33 -8.46 7.92
C LEU A 77 -13.06 -9.81 8.60
N SER A 78 -11.77 -10.11 8.79
CA SER A 78 -11.31 -11.20 9.66
C SER A 78 -10.60 -10.60 10.88
N VAL A 79 -10.96 -11.05 12.08
CA VAL A 79 -10.36 -10.59 13.34
C VAL A 79 -9.68 -11.76 14.03
N ALA A 80 -8.38 -11.62 14.33
CA ALA A 80 -7.61 -12.58 15.09
C ALA A 80 -7.16 -11.95 16.41
N HIS A 81 -7.42 -12.63 17.52
CA HIS A 81 -6.96 -12.25 18.85
C HIS A 81 -5.89 -13.24 19.30
N VAL A 82 -4.68 -12.75 19.58
CA VAL A 82 -3.61 -13.54 20.20
C VAL A 82 -3.64 -13.24 21.70
N LEU A 83 -3.91 -14.26 22.50
CA LEU A 83 -3.88 -14.17 23.96
C LEU A 83 -2.52 -14.69 24.46
N PRO A 84 -1.97 -14.10 25.53
CA PRO A 84 -0.77 -14.64 26.15
C PRO A 84 -1.03 -16.06 26.65
N GLU A 85 -0.04 -16.93 26.54
CA GLU A 85 -0.10 -18.25 27.15
C GLU A 85 -0.12 -18.09 28.68
N GLU A 86 -1.19 -18.56 29.34
CA GLU A 86 -1.14 -18.77 30.78
C GLU A 86 -0.02 -19.78 31.04
N LYS A 87 1.09 -19.33 31.64
CA LYS A 87 2.05 -20.27 32.21
C LYS A 87 1.29 -21.09 33.24
N ALA A 88 1.09 -22.37 32.95
CA ALA A 88 0.54 -23.32 33.91
C ALA A 88 1.31 -23.15 35.23
N LYS A 89 0.56 -22.81 36.28
CA LYS A 89 1.10 -22.70 37.65
C LYS A 89 1.57 -24.06 38.15
#